data_AF-A0A8S3EW35-F1
#
_entry.id   AF-A0A8S3EW35-F1
#
_cell.length_a   1.000
_cell.length_b   1.000
_cell.length_c   1.000
_cell.angle_alpha   90.00
_cell.angle_beta   90.00
_cell.angle_gamma   90.00
#
_symmetry.space_group_name_H-M   'P 1'
#
loop_
_entity.id
_entity.type
_entity.pdbx_description
1 polymer ?
#
loop_
_entity_poly.entity_id
_entity_poly.type
_entity_poly.pdbx_seq_one_letter_code
_entity_poly.pdbx_strand_id
1 'polypeptide(L)'
;MDELIPKAWLSFETLIPGCNEDILQYNQVADIAHNAGIFDEGEVLQSIQFLHDLGSLQYFSSEYLKNYVVINPQWIINVMACIVSIRDSPVKNGRLFHSDISTIWGDYDSHLHPWILKLTEAFDLTFPVPDQNMNLVPCLLPEEEPEYAWEDVSETELREMKVIYTFNYLPAGLFNRAQVRLFQFSDKSTIWRYGSLLLKNNHRALIIRSD
;
A
#
# COMPACT_ATOMS: atom_id res chain seq x y z
N MET A 1 2.17 14.70 29.19
CA MET A 1 1.71 13.58 30.02
C MET A 1 2.78 12.54 29.78
N ASP A 2 3.67 12.31 30.75
CA ASP A 2 4.78 11.38 30.56
C ASP A 2 4.22 9.96 30.61
N GLU A 3 4.19 9.28 29.46
CA GLU A 3 3.76 7.89 29.39
C GLU A 3 4.73 6.99 30.15
N LEU A 4 4.20 6.15 31.02
CA LEU A 4 4.98 5.14 31.74
C LEU A 4 5.11 3.90 30.85
N ILE A 5 6.30 3.70 30.28
CA ILE A 5 6.61 2.57 29.41
C ILE A 5 7.21 1.42 30.24
N PRO A 6 6.73 0.17 30.11
CA PRO A 6 7.33 -0.97 30.79
C PRO A 6 8.80 -1.16 30.38
N LYS A 7 9.69 -1.32 31.37
CA LYS A 7 11.13 -1.52 31.13
C LYS A 7 11.42 -2.78 30.29
N ALA A 8 10.58 -3.79 30.40
CA ALA A 8 10.68 -5.02 29.61
C ALA A 8 10.51 -4.74 28.11
N TRP A 9 9.65 -3.79 27.72
CA TRP A 9 9.43 -3.43 26.32
C TRP A 9 10.64 -2.70 25.72
N LEU A 10 11.28 -1.83 26.51
CA LEU A 10 12.55 -1.20 26.11
C LEU A 10 13.69 -2.23 26.02
N SER A 11 13.70 -3.22 26.92
CA SER A 11 14.68 -4.30 26.88
C SER A 11 14.47 -5.17 25.64
N PHE A 12 13.21 -5.49 25.30
CA PHE A 12 12.83 -6.18 24.07
C PHE A 12 13.31 -5.40 22.83
N GLU A 13 13.05 -4.09 22.76
CA GLU A 13 13.55 -3.25 21.66
C GLU A 13 15.07 -3.36 21.48
N THR A 14 15.85 -3.32 22.57
CA THR A 14 17.32 -3.42 22.48
C THR A 14 17.84 -4.77 22.02
N LEU A 15 17.04 -5.85 22.11
CA LEU A 15 17.42 -7.17 21.61
C LEU A 15 17.24 -7.28 20.09
N ILE A 16 16.35 -6.48 19.49
CA ILE A 16 16.02 -6.56 18.06
C ILE A 16 17.24 -6.27 17.16
N PRO A 17 18.02 -5.19 17.36
CA PRO A 17 19.22 -4.93 16.55
C PRO A 17 20.31 -6.00 16.64
N GLY A 18 20.22 -6.94 17.61
CA GLY A 18 21.14 -8.06 17.73
C GLY A 18 20.86 -9.20 16.75
N CYS A 19 19.74 -9.16 16.03
CA CYS A 19 19.41 -10.12 14.97
C CYS A 19 20.12 -9.73 13.66
N ASN A 20 20.53 -10.71 12.86
CA ASN A 20 21.20 -10.45 11.57
C ASN A 20 20.21 -10.46 10.38
N GLU A 21 18.94 -10.72 10.66
CA GLU A 21 17.85 -10.85 9.71
C GLU A 21 17.06 -9.54 9.58
N ASP A 22 16.45 -9.32 8.42
CA ASP A 22 15.56 -8.17 8.20
C ASP A 22 14.11 -8.43 8.64
N ILE A 23 13.69 -9.69 8.55
CA ILE A 23 12.34 -10.16 8.85
C ILE A 23 12.45 -11.45 9.66
N LEU A 24 11.59 -11.59 10.65
CA LEU A 24 11.41 -12.82 11.40
C LEU A 24 9.95 -13.27 11.36
N GLN A 25 9.71 -14.56 11.59
CA GLN A 25 8.37 -15.04 11.87
C GLN A 25 7.89 -14.50 13.22
N TYR A 26 6.58 -14.30 13.37
CA TYR A 26 5.98 -13.75 14.58
C TYR A 26 6.38 -14.53 15.85
N ASN A 27 6.39 -15.85 15.80
CA ASN A 27 6.80 -16.71 16.92
C ASN A 27 8.26 -16.49 17.33
N GLN A 28 9.17 -16.28 16.39
CA GLN A 28 10.58 -15.97 16.70
C GLN A 28 10.69 -14.62 17.41
N VAL A 29 9.89 -13.64 17.01
CA VAL A 29 9.84 -12.34 17.71
C VAL A 29 9.22 -12.47 19.09
N ALA A 30 8.18 -13.29 19.25
CA ALA A 30 7.60 -13.62 20.55
C ALA A 30 8.64 -14.26 21.48
N ASP A 31 9.46 -15.19 20.99
CA ASP A 31 10.56 -15.78 21.76
C ASP A 31 11.61 -14.74 22.21
N ILE A 32 11.89 -13.72 21.39
CA ILE A 32 12.76 -12.60 21.78
C ILE A 32 12.10 -11.77 22.88
N ALA A 33 10.80 -11.49 22.79
CA ALA A 33 10.04 -10.80 23.84
C ALA A 33 10.03 -11.61 25.16
N HIS A 34 9.90 -12.93 25.08
CA HIS A 34 10.01 -13.84 26.23
C HIS A 34 11.39 -13.74 26.90
N ASN A 35 12.47 -13.66 26.11
CA ASN A 35 13.82 -13.45 26.64
C ASN A 35 14.02 -12.07 27.30
N ALA A 36 13.21 -11.07 26.92
CA ALA A 36 13.15 -9.76 27.58
C ALA A 36 12.30 -9.75 28.87
N GLY A 37 11.66 -10.87 29.21
CA GLY A 37 10.83 -11.04 30.39
C GLY A 37 9.34 -10.75 30.19
N ILE A 38 8.86 -10.66 28.95
CA ILE A 38 7.45 -10.48 28.60
C ILE A 38 6.88 -11.87 28.31
N PHE A 39 6.08 -12.48 29.19
CA PHE A 39 5.61 -13.87 29.02
C PHE A 39 4.12 -14.00 28.72
N ASP A 40 3.33 -12.96 28.98
CA ASP A 40 1.91 -12.95 28.63
C ASP A 40 1.77 -12.65 27.13
N GLU A 41 1.09 -13.52 26.39
CA GLU A 41 0.91 -13.38 24.94
C GLU A 41 0.18 -12.07 24.56
N GLY A 42 -0.71 -11.58 25.42
CA GLY A 42 -1.36 -10.28 25.26
C GLY A 42 -0.35 -9.14 25.37
N GLU A 43 0.52 -9.20 26.38
CA GLU A 43 1.61 -8.24 26.57
C GLU A 43 2.65 -8.31 25.45
N VAL A 44 2.98 -9.50 24.94
CA VAL A 44 3.85 -9.67 23.76
C VAL A 44 3.27 -8.91 22.58
N LEU A 45 2.00 -9.13 22.23
CA LEU A 45 1.35 -8.43 21.14
C LEU A 45 1.32 -6.90 21.36
N GLN A 46 1.02 -6.45 22.58
CA GLN A 46 1.03 -5.03 22.93
C GLN A 46 2.42 -4.40 22.77
N SER A 47 3.48 -5.09 23.22
CA SER A 47 4.85 -4.62 23.05
C SER A 47 5.27 -4.54 21.59
N ILE A 48 4.87 -5.51 20.75
CA ILE A 48 5.11 -5.48 19.29
C ILE A 48 4.36 -4.32 18.64
N GLN A 49 3.10 -4.09 19.01
CA GLN A 49 2.32 -2.95 18.50
C GLN A 49 2.94 -1.61 18.92
N PHE A 50 3.39 -1.49 20.16
CA PHE A 50 4.08 -0.30 20.64
C PHE A 50 5.36 -0.02 19.82
N LEU A 51 6.20 -1.04 19.57
CA LEU A 51 7.40 -0.87 18.75
C LEU A 51 7.08 -0.64 17.26
N HIS A 52 5.94 -1.13 16.76
CA HIS A 52 5.43 -0.78 15.44
C HIS A 52 5.10 0.71 15.33
N ASP A 53 4.40 1.25 16.33
CA ASP A 53 4.01 2.66 16.38
C ASP A 53 5.21 3.59 16.52
N LEU A 54 6.27 3.16 17.24
CA LEU A 54 7.55 3.86 17.32
C LEU A 54 8.36 3.78 16.02
N GLY A 55 8.09 2.78 15.17
CA GLY A 55 8.86 2.53 13.95
C GLY A 55 10.12 1.69 14.15
N SER A 56 10.37 1.16 15.35
CA SER A 56 11.53 0.32 15.66
C SER A 56 11.46 -1.06 14.98
N LEU A 57 10.24 -1.56 14.77
CA LEU A 57 9.93 -2.72 13.92
C LEU A 57 8.64 -2.41 13.14
N GLN A 58 8.20 -3.29 12.24
CA GLN A 58 6.89 -3.19 11.59
C GLN A 58 6.13 -4.52 11.66
N TYR A 59 4.89 -4.46 12.15
CA TYR A 59 4.00 -5.61 12.27
C TYR A 59 2.59 -5.24 11.81
N PHE A 60 1.98 -6.11 10.99
CA PHE A 60 0.64 -5.91 10.46
C PHE A 60 -0.26 -7.06 10.88
N SER A 61 -1.28 -6.79 11.69
CA SER A 61 -2.21 -7.79 12.23
C SER A 61 -3.21 -8.35 11.21
N SER A 62 -3.18 -7.87 9.96
CA SER A 62 -4.03 -8.38 8.88
C SER A 62 -3.78 -9.87 8.62
N GLU A 63 -4.82 -10.60 8.21
CA GLU A 63 -4.77 -12.06 8.01
C GLU A 63 -3.61 -12.51 7.12
N TYR A 64 -3.28 -11.73 6.09
CA TYR A 64 -2.24 -12.05 5.11
C TYR A 64 -0.83 -11.65 5.55
N LEU A 65 -0.68 -10.78 6.54
CA LEU A 65 0.62 -10.22 6.95
C LEU A 65 1.10 -10.66 8.33
N LYS A 66 0.19 -11.10 9.20
CA LYS A 66 0.43 -11.40 10.63
C LYS A 66 1.51 -12.45 10.94
N ASN A 67 1.96 -13.21 9.95
CA ASN A 67 2.94 -14.29 10.16
C ASN A 67 4.38 -13.78 10.28
N TYR A 68 4.65 -12.54 9.85
CA TYR A 68 5.99 -11.97 9.81
C TYR A 68 6.04 -10.60 10.51
N VAL A 69 7.21 -10.28 11.04
CA VAL A 69 7.56 -9.00 11.63
C VAL A 69 8.82 -8.50 10.92
N VAL A 70 8.77 -7.30 10.34
CA VAL A 70 9.96 -6.65 9.80
C VAL A 70 10.71 -6.04 10.97
N ILE A 71 11.87 -6.58 11.30
CA ILE A 71 12.68 -6.13 12.44
C ILE A 71 13.75 -5.10 12.03
N ASN A 72 14.05 -5.00 10.75
CA ASN A 72 14.85 -3.90 10.18
C ASN A 72 13.95 -2.98 9.34
N PRO A 73 13.53 -1.81 9.86
CA PRO A 73 12.70 -0.86 9.10
C PRO A 73 13.30 -0.42 7.76
N GLN A 74 14.63 -0.41 7.61
CA GLN A 74 15.25 -0.06 6.33
C GLN A 74 14.89 -1.06 5.22
N TRP A 75 14.67 -2.33 5.57
CA TRP A 75 14.25 -3.35 4.61
C TRP A 75 12.91 -3.02 3.97
N ILE A 76 11.93 -2.54 4.76
CA ILE A 76 10.60 -2.19 4.23
C ILE A 76 10.69 -1.04 3.23
N ILE A 77 11.55 -0.06 3.51
CA ILE A 77 11.80 1.09 2.64
C ILE A 77 12.37 0.61 1.31
N ASN A 78 13.35 -0.30 1.35
CA ASN A 78 13.99 -0.84 0.16
C ASN A 78 12.98 -1.62 -0.70
N VAL A 79 12.12 -2.44 -0.09
CA VAL A 79 11.06 -3.20 -0.76
C VAL A 79 10.07 -2.28 -1.48
N MET A 80 9.66 -1.19 -0.82
CA MET A 80 8.75 -0.20 -1.42
C MET A 80 9.42 0.59 -2.55
N ALA A 81 10.70 0.92 -2.40
CA ALA A 81 11.47 1.61 -3.41
C ALA A 81 11.53 0.84 -4.74
N CYS A 82 11.55 -0.51 -4.70
CA CYS A 82 11.51 -1.36 -5.89
C CYS A 82 10.27 -1.10 -6.76
N ILE A 83 9.10 -0.83 -6.18
CA ILE A 83 7.87 -0.57 -6.93
C ILE A 83 7.92 0.75 -7.70
N VAL A 84 8.47 1.79 -7.07
CA VAL A 84 8.45 3.16 -7.60
C VAL A 84 9.69 3.51 -8.42
N SER A 85 10.69 2.63 -8.44
CA SER A 85 11.88 2.81 -9.26
C SER A 85 11.49 2.92 -10.74
N ILE A 86 12.03 3.91 -11.44
CA ILE A 86 11.65 4.23 -12.83
C ILE A 86 12.57 3.53 -13.84
N ARG A 87 13.82 3.23 -13.45
CA ARG A 87 14.80 2.62 -14.35
C ARG A 87 14.45 1.14 -14.54
N ASP A 88 14.13 0.78 -15.79
CA ASP A 88 13.83 -0.58 -16.23
C ASP A 88 12.67 -1.26 -15.48
N SER A 89 11.77 -0.48 -14.89
CA SER A 89 10.64 -1.03 -14.16
C SER A 89 9.66 -1.74 -15.10
N PRO A 90 9.21 -2.96 -14.75
CA PRO A 90 8.19 -3.66 -15.50
C PRO A 90 6.81 -3.02 -15.31
N VAL A 91 6.63 -2.13 -14.33
CA VAL A 91 5.37 -1.39 -14.15
C VAL A 91 5.19 -0.41 -15.30
N LYS A 92 4.21 -0.65 -16.17
CA LYS A 92 3.89 0.23 -17.31
C LYS A 92 2.50 0.83 -17.16
N ASN A 93 2.38 2.14 -17.40
CA ASN A 93 1.10 2.87 -17.30
C ASN A 93 0.37 2.59 -15.97
N GLY A 94 1.13 2.56 -14.87
CA GLY A 94 0.62 2.29 -13.53
C GLY A 94 0.09 0.87 -13.33
N ARG A 95 0.45 -0.10 -14.17
CA ARG A 95 -0.01 -1.49 -14.08
C ARG A 95 1.18 -2.41 -13.75
N LEU A 96 1.02 -3.15 -12.66
CA LEU A 96 1.93 -4.19 -12.20
C LEU A 96 1.27 -5.55 -12.44
N PHE A 97 1.72 -6.29 -13.44
CA PHE A 97 1.26 -7.66 -13.65
C PHE A 97 1.93 -8.60 -12.66
N HIS A 98 1.20 -9.61 -12.17
CA HIS A 98 1.76 -10.58 -11.22
C HIS A 98 2.89 -11.42 -11.82
N SER A 99 2.94 -11.55 -13.16
CA SER A 99 4.06 -12.17 -13.87
C SER A 99 5.39 -11.45 -13.68
N ASP A 100 5.36 -10.16 -13.36
CA ASP A 100 6.54 -9.30 -13.30
C ASP A 100 7.05 -9.09 -11.87
N ILE A 101 6.35 -9.66 -10.88
CA ILE A 101 6.68 -9.58 -9.45
C ILE A 101 8.11 -10.06 -9.18
N SER A 102 8.53 -11.17 -9.81
CA SER A 102 9.88 -11.71 -9.67
C SER A 102 10.96 -10.81 -10.26
N THR A 103 10.59 -9.93 -11.20
CA THR A 103 11.52 -8.94 -11.76
C THR A 103 11.69 -7.76 -10.82
N ILE A 104 10.64 -7.35 -10.11
CA ILE A 104 10.69 -6.22 -9.17
C ILE A 104 11.42 -6.59 -7.88
N TRP A 105 11.14 -7.77 -7.34
CA TRP A 105 11.69 -8.24 -6.08
C TRP A 105 12.66 -9.41 -6.27
N GLY A 106 13.38 -9.45 -7.39
CA GLY A 106 14.31 -10.53 -7.73
C GLY A 106 15.46 -10.70 -6.71
N ASP A 107 15.82 -9.65 -5.99
CA ASP A 107 16.84 -9.67 -4.93
C ASP A 107 16.32 -10.21 -3.59
N TYR A 108 15.00 -10.47 -3.48
CA TYR A 108 14.34 -11.01 -2.28
C TYR A 108 13.91 -12.45 -2.51
N ASP A 109 13.78 -13.22 -1.43
CA ASP A 109 13.30 -14.60 -1.50
C ASP A 109 11.93 -14.68 -2.19
N SER A 110 11.87 -15.50 -3.25
CA SER A 110 10.66 -15.77 -4.02
C SER A 110 9.46 -16.21 -3.19
N HIS A 111 9.67 -16.91 -2.08
CA HIS A 111 8.60 -17.30 -1.16
C HIS A 111 7.94 -16.07 -0.49
N LEU A 112 8.69 -14.99 -0.30
CA LEU A 112 8.20 -13.75 0.29
C LEU A 112 7.46 -12.86 -0.70
N HIS A 113 7.58 -13.09 -2.02
CA HIS A 113 6.98 -12.22 -3.03
C HIS A 113 5.47 -12.00 -2.86
N PRO A 114 4.63 -13.03 -2.60
CA PRO A 114 3.21 -12.82 -2.35
C PRO A 114 2.94 -11.98 -1.09
N TRP A 115 3.75 -12.20 -0.03
CA TRP A 115 3.64 -11.45 1.22
C TRP A 115 4.07 -9.99 1.03
N ILE A 116 5.15 -9.75 0.28
CA ILE A 116 5.62 -8.42 -0.11
C ILE A 116 4.56 -7.67 -0.92
N LEU A 117 3.90 -8.34 -1.88
CA LEU A 117 2.80 -7.70 -2.63
C LEU A 117 1.71 -7.22 -1.66
N LYS A 118 1.26 -8.07 -0.73
CA LYS A 118 0.29 -7.71 0.31
C LYS A 118 0.77 -6.59 1.22
N LEU A 119 2.08 -6.53 1.51
CA LEU A 119 2.67 -5.44 2.25
C LEU A 119 2.51 -4.12 1.50
N THR A 120 2.81 -4.10 0.19
CA THR A 120 2.64 -2.87 -0.62
C THR A 120 1.18 -2.44 -0.74
N GLU A 121 0.23 -3.39 -0.71
CA GLU A 121 -1.20 -3.09 -0.64
C GLU A 121 -1.58 -2.43 0.69
N ALA A 122 -1.06 -2.91 1.82
CA ALA A 122 -1.30 -2.34 3.14
C ALA A 122 -0.79 -0.88 3.27
N PHE A 123 0.24 -0.52 2.50
CA PHE A 123 0.79 0.84 2.43
C PHE A 123 0.15 1.73 1.36
N ASP A 124 -0.93 1.28 0.70
CA ASP A 124 -1.57 2.02 -0.39
C ASP A 124 -0.62 2.37 -1.55
N LEU A 125 0.40 1.54 -1.79
CA LEU A 125 1.31 1.70 -2.92
C LEU A 125 0.84 0.93 -4.14
N THR A 126 0.21 -0.22 -3.93
CA THR A 126 -0.39 -1.02 -4.99
C THR A 126 -1.83 -1.38 -4.63
N PHE A 127 -2.68 -1.55 -5.64
CA PHE A 127 -4.11 -1.82 -5.44
C PHE A 127 -4.53 -2.99 -6.33
N PRO A 128 -5.02 -4.11 -5.77
CA PRO A 128 -5.40 -5.27 -6.57
C PRO A 128 -6.58 -4.92 -7.48
N VAL A 129 -6.49 -5.34 -8.73
CA VAL A 129 -7.60 -5.19 -9.68
C VAL A 129 -8.48 -6.45 -9.60
N PRO A 130 -9.78 -6.34 -9.29
CA PRO A 130 -10.67 -7.50 -9.23
C PRO A 130 -10.67 -8.30 -10.53
N ASP A 131 -10.63 -9.62 -10.39
CA ASP A 131 -10.63 -10.61 -11.48
C ASP A 131 -9.45 -10.50 -12.46
N GLN A 132 -8.36 -9.84 -12.06
CA GLN A 132 -7.14 -9.71 -12.86
C GLN A 132 -5.91 -10.03 -12.01
N ASN A 133 -4.93 -10.72 -12.60
CA ASN A 133 -3.63 -10.97 -11.99
C ASN A 133 -2.72 -9.74 -12.12
N MET A 134 -3.19 -8.60 -11.61
CA MET A 134 -2.44 -7.35 -11.61
C MET A 134 -2.86 -6.43 -10.47
N ASN A 135 -1.96 -5.51 -10.13
CA ASN A 135 -2.22 -4.39 -9.25
C ASN A 135 -2.01 -3.06 -10.00
N LEU A 136 -2.72 -2.01 -9.59
CA LEU A 136 -2.46 -0.64 -10.00
C LEU A 136 -1.46 0.04 -9.07
N VAL A 137 -0.55 0.81 -9.64
CA VAL A 137 0.45 1.62 -8.94
C VAL A 137 0.13 3.11 -9.16
N PRO A 138 -0.50 3.81 -8.19
CA PRO A 138 -1.14 5.11 -8.43
C PRO A 138 -0.17 6.22 -8.82
N CYS A 139 1.05 6.18 -8.30
CA CYS A 139 2.07 7.19 -8.59
C CYS A 139 2.70 7.03 -9.99
N LEU A 140 2.53 5.85 -10.61
CA LEU A 140 3.03 5.52 -11.94
C LEU A 140 1.93 5.53 -13.02
N LEU A 141 0.72 6.00 -12.69
CA LEU A 141 -0.32 6.25 -13.69
C LEU A 141 0.18 7.23 -14.77
N PRO A 142 -0.21 7.02 -16.04
CA PRO A 142 0.25 7.86 -17.15
C PRO A 142 -0.18 9.31 -16.95
N GLU A 143 0.65 10.26 -17.36
CA GLU A 143 0.30 11.68 -17.30
C GLU A 143 -0.65 12.08 -18.44
N GLU A 144 -0.46 11.45 -19.60
CA GLU A 144 -1.26 11.67 -20.80
C GLU A 144 -2.73 11.29 -20.55
N GLU A 145 -3.61 12.25 -20.83
CA GLU A 145 -5.05 12.04 -20.82
C GLU A 145 -5.44 11.17 -22.03
N PRO A 146 -6.05 10.00 -21.82
CA PRO A 146 -6.51 9.16 -22.91
C PRO A 146 -7.72 9.79 -23.59
N GLU A 147 -7.98 9.40 -24.84
CA GLU A 147 -9.25 9.74 -25.49
C GLU A 147 -10.41 8.99 -24.81
N TYR A 148 -11.48 9.70 -24.45
CA TYR A 148 -12.70 9.10 -23.90
C TYR A 148 -13.96 9.80 -24.42
N ALA A 149 -15.06 9.05 -24.48
CA ALA A 149 -16.36 9.58 -24.86
C ALA A 149 -17.04 10.25 -23.66
N TRP A 150 -17.08 11.57 -23.65
CA TRP A 150 -17.93 12.37 -22.76
C TRP A 150 -18.90 13.18 -23.63
N GLU A 151 -20.15 12.73 -23.70
CA GLU A 151 -21.17 13.30 -24.56
C GLU A 151 -21.66 14.65 -24.01
N ASP A 152 -21.90 15.62 -24.91
CA ASP A 152 -22.57 16.86 -24.54
C ASP A 152 -24.04 16.55 -24.22
N VAL A 153 -24.39 16.80 -22.98
CA VAL A 153 -25.69 16.47 -22.40
C VAL A 153 -26.79 17.39 -22.91
N SER A 154 -26.43 18.55 -23.47
CA SER A 154 -27.35 19.59 -23.92
C SER A 154 -28.33 19.16 -25.01
N GLU A 155 -27.98 18.12 -25.78
CA GLU A 155 -28.81 17.57 -26.87
C GLU A 155 -29.42 16.18 -26.55
N THR A 156 -29.37 15.75 -25.28
CA THR A 156 -29.81 14.40 -24.87
C THR A 156 -30.86 14.44 -23.75
N GLU A 157 -31.54 13.31 -23.48
CA GLU A 157 -32.42 13.16 -22.30
C GLU A 157 -31.66 12.94 -20.98
N LEU A 158 -30.32 12.93 -21.03
CA LEU A 158 -29.47 12.68 -19.88
C LEU A 158 -29.47 13.88 -18.93
N ARG A 159 -29.15 13.62 -17.66
CA ARG A 159 -28.95 14.67 -16.65
C ARG A 159 -27.53 14.60 -16.16
N GLU A 160 -26.87 15.76 -16.11
CA GLU A 160 -25.52 15.91 -15.57
C GLU A 160 -25.54 16.76 -14.30
N MET A 161 -24.66 16.42 -13.38
CA MET A 161 -24.40 17.17 -12.16
C MET A 161 -22.89 17.32 -12.01
N LYS A 162 -22.44 18.56 -11.80
CA LYS A 162 -21.04 18.87 -11.49
C LYS A 162 -20.88 19.17 -10.01
N VAL A 163 -19.93 18.49 -9.37
CA VAL A 163 -19.52 18.74 -7.98
C VAL A 163 -18.06 19.17 -7.98
N ILE A 164 -17.76 20.27 -7.28
CA ILE A 164 -16.41 20.82 -7.19
C ILE A 164 -15.95 20.76 -5.73
N TYR A 165 -14.83 20.08 -5.48
CA TYR A 165 -14.17 20.03 -4.19
C TYR A 165 -12.94 20.92 -4.20
N THR A 166 -12.94 21.98 -3.40
CA THR A 166 -11.82 22.93 -3.29
C THR A 166 -11.00 22.63 -2.04
N PHE A 167 -9.69 22.44 -2.21
CA PHE A 167 -8.75 22.17 -1.12
C PHE A 167 -7.78 23.34 -0.97
N ASN A 168 -7.56 23.80 0.26
CA ASN A 168 -6.47 24.75 0.55
C ASN A 168 -5.09 24.11 0.35
N TYR A 169 -5.02 22.80 0.59
CA TYR A 169 -3.87 21.95 0.35
C TYR A 169 -4.38 20.55 0.01
N LEU A 170 -3.97 20.02 -1.13
CA LEU A 170 -4.28 18.66 -1.54
C LEU A 170 -3.08 17.75 -1.22
N PRO A 171 -3.18 16.81 -0.26
CA PRO A 171 -2.08 15.92 0.07
C PRO A 171 -1.62 15.11 -1.15
N ALA A 172 -0.30 14.98 -1.28
CA ALA A 172 0.30 14.20 -2.35
C ALA A 172 -0.24 12.76 -2.34
N GLY A 173 -0.74 12.32 -3.49
CA GLY A 173 -1.30 10.98 -3.67
C GLY A 173 -2.73 10.78 -3.19
N LEU A 174 -3.38 11.73 -2.50
CA LEU A 174 -4.79 11.58 -2.08
C LEU A 174 -5.70 11.28 -3.29
N PHE A 175 -5.56 12.08 -4.34
CA PHE A 175 -6.33 11.92 -5.58
C PHE A 175 -6.07 10.56 -6.22
N ASN A 176 -4.80 10.22 -6.47
CA ASN A 176 -4.43 8.98 -7.15
C ASN A 176 -4.87 7.73 -6.35
N ARG A 177 -4.76 7.76 -5.01
CA ARG A 177 -5.25 6.69 -4.13
C ARG A 177 -6.78 6.59 -4.13
N ALA A 178 -7.50 7.68 -4.29
CA ALA A 178 -8.95 7.64 -4.47
C ALA A 178 -9.32 7.01 -5.82
N GLN A 179 -8.64 7.40 -6.90
CA GLN A 179 -8.90 6.87 -8.25
C GLN A 179 -8.76 5.35 -8.32
N VAL A 180 -7.65 4.79 -7.83
CA VAL A 180 -7.42 3.34 -7.85
C VAL A 180 -8.39 2.55 -6.96
N ARG A 181 -8.89 3.12 -5.85
CA ARG A 181 -9.94 2.49 -5.04
C ARG A 181 -11.29 2.48 -5.73
N LEU A 182 -11.54 3.49 -6.55
CA LEU A 182 -12.73 3.60 -7.39
C LEU A 182 -12.60 2.83 -8.71
N PHE A 183 -11.42 2.29 -9.02
CA PHE A 183 -11.14 1.61 -10.28
C PHE A 183 -12.05 0.39 -10.54
N GLN A 184 -12.55 -0.27 -9.50
CA GLN A 184 -13.56 -1.33 -9.62
C GLN A 184 -14.84 -0.86 -10.33
N PHE A 185 -15.13 0.45 -10.29
CA PHE A 185 -16.22 1.10 -10.98
C PHE A 185 -15.74 1.76 -12.26
N SER A 186 -14.56 1.45 -12.81
CA SER A 186 -14.12 1.97 -14.11
C SER A 186 -14.49 1.01 -15.23
N ASP A 187 -14.41 1.50 -16.48
CA ASP A 187 -14.43 0.65 -17.68
C ASP A 187 -13.17 -0.22 -17.84
N LYS A 188 -12.33 -0.29 -16.79
CA LYS A 188 -11.05 -1.01 -16.69
C LYS A 188 -9.94 -0.46 -17.60
N SER A 189 -10.20 0.53 -18.43
CA SER A 189 -9.21 1.10 -19.36
C SER A 189 -8.83 2.54 -19.05
N THR A 190 -9.76 3.36 -18.56
CA THR A 190 -9.63 4.82 -18.64
C THR A 190 -9.26 5.45 -17.30
N ILE A 191 -7.97 5.40 -16.97
CA ILE A 191 -7.37 6.03 -15.79
C ILE A 191 -6.01 6.65 -16.14
N TRP A 192 -5.79 7.88 -15.69
CA TRP A 192 -4.54 8.63 -15.81
C TRP A 192 -4.27 9.43 -14.53
N ARG A 193 -3.11 10.07 -14.44
CA ARG A 193 -2.64 10.77 -13.23
C ARG A 193 -3.60 11.86 -12.75
N TYR A 194 -4.33 12.49 -13.67
CA TYR A 194 -5.18 13.64 -13.39
C TYR A 194 -6.67 13.32 -13.53
N GLY A 195 -7.05 12.10 -13.92
CA GLY A 195 -8.45 11.74 -14.00
C GLY A 195 -8.76 10.28 -14.27
N SER A 196 -10.03 9.93 -14.13
CA SER A 196 -10.53 8.58 -14.37
C SER A 196 -11.99 8.63 -14.77
N LEU A 197 -12.37 7.77 -15.72
CA LEU A 197 -13.76 7.53 -16.07
C LEU A 197 -14.30 6.36 -15.25
N LEU A 198 -15.44 6.58 -14.60
CA LEU A 198 -16.16 5.58 -13.85
C LEU A 198 -17.49 5.25 -14.52
N LEU A 199 -17.86 3.97 -14.49
CA LEU A 199 -19.13 3.40 -14.89
C LEU A 199 -19.69 2.55 -13.73
N LYS A 200 -20.87 2.94 -13.21
CA LYS A 200 -21.59 2.18 -12.19
C LYS A 200 -23.09 2.25 -12.44
N ASN A 201 -23.76 1.10 -12.50
CA ASN A 201 -25.21 1.01 -12.71
C ASN A 201 -25.71 1.82 -13.93
N ASN A 202 -24.99 1.77 -15.05
CA ASN A 202 -25.25 2.58 -16.27
C ASN A 202 -25.11 4.11 -16.08
N HIS A 203 -24.55 4.58 -14.97
CA HIS A 203 -24.15 5.97 -14.79
C HIS A 203 -22.66 6.13 -15.06
N ARG A 204 -22.32 7.15 -15.86
CA ARG A 204 -20.93 7.57 -16.09
C ARG A 204 -20.57 8.70 -15.12
N ALA A 205 -19.35 8.69 -14.62
CA ALA A 205 -18.80 9.79 -13.83
C ALA A 205 -17.35 10.06 -14.26
N LEU A 206 -17.05 11.30 -14.58
CA LEU A 206 -15.70 11.77 -14.84
C LEU A 206 -15.15 12.41 -13.57
N ILE A 207 -14.06 11.88 -13.06
CA ILE A 207 -13.32 12.49 -11.95
C ILE A 207 -12.05 13.08 -12.53
N ILE A 208 -11.85 14.38 -12.32
CA ILE A 208 -10.67 15.12 -12.79
C ILE A 208 -10.10 15.97 -11.67
N ARG A 209 -8.77 16.10 -11.67
CA ARG A 209 -8.03 17.07 -10.88
C ARG A 209 -7.52 18.15 -11.83
N SER A 210 -8.01 19.37 -11.65
CA SER A 210 -7.39 20.57 -12.20
C SER A 210 -6.29 21.06 -11.26
N ASP A 211 -5.20 21.56 -11.83
CA ASP A 211 -4.16 22.29 -11.10
C ASP A 211 -4.63 23.69 -10.67
#